data_AF-A0A2E8K5P3-F1
#
_entry.id   AF-A0A2E8K5P3-F1
#
_cell.length_a   1.000
_cell.length_b   1.000
_cell.length_c   1.000
_cell.angle_alpha   90.00
_cell.angle_beta   90.00
_cell.angle_gamma   90.00
#
_symmetry.space_group_name_H-M   'P 1'
#
loop_
_entity.id
_entity.type
_entity.pdbx_description
1 polymer ?
#
loop_
_entity_poly.entity_id
_entity_poly.type
_entity_poly.pdbx_seq_one_letter_code
_entity_poly.pdbx_strand_id
1 'polypeptide(L)'
;MKTPAVTVSINHEVLEADSGGVFRTPLATLHAHQGWNDKFLGTPAGGVEDTFLKIGGKVAGTKVTFVYHDYSAESGGGDYGSEIDLAIGKKINDHWSILFKYSAYDSDGHSVDTDKAWFMVTAKF
;
A
#
# COMPACT_ATOMS: atom_id res chain seq x y z
N MET A 1 20.24 6.93 18.75
CA MET A 1 20.26 6.01 17.59
C MET A 1 19.87 6.80 16.36
N LYS A 2 20.79 7.05 15.42
CA LYS A 2 20.51 7.81 14.18
C LYS A 2 19.65 6.92 13.27
N THR A 3 18.47 7.39 12.88
CA THR A 3 17.60 6.69 11.92
C THR A 3 18.39 6.42 10.64
N PRO A 4 18.34 5.20 10.06
CA PRO A 4 18.93 4.98 8.75
C PRO A 4 18.30 5.96 7.74
N ALA A 5 19.13 6.58 6.91
CA ALA A 5 18.69 7.62 5.96
C ALA A 5 17.68 7.08 4.94
N VAL A 6 17.76 5.77 4.67
CA VAL A 6 16.88 5.00 3.81
C VAL A 6 16.65 3.62 4.46
N THR A 7 15.42 3.13 4.39
CA THR A 7 14.97 1.81 4.80
C THR A 7 14.40 1.10 3.57
N VAL A 8 14.79 -0.15 3.38
CA VAL A 8 14.27 -1.03 2.35
C VAL A 8 13.74 -2.28 3.04
N SER A 9 12.53 -2.71 2.73
CA SER A 9 11.98 -3.99 3.19
C SER A 9 11.27 -4.72 2.06
N ILE A 10 11.40 -6.04 2.05
CA ILE A 10 10.56 -6.94 1.28
C ILE A 10 9.60 -7.61 2.25
N ASN A 11 8.34 -7.74 1.85
CA ASN A 11 7.26 -8.25 2.68
C ASN A 11 6.44 -9.19 1.82
N HIS A 12 5.86 -10.21 2.45
CA HIS A 12 5.04 -11.21 1.80
C HIS A 12 3.88 -11.52 2.77
N GLU A 13 2.66 -11.33 2.29
CA GLU A 13 1.42 -11.50 3.06
C GLU A 13 0.49 -12.45 2.32
N VAL A 14 -0.06 -13.43 3.04
CA VAL A 14 -1.06 -14.37 2.51
C VAL A 14 -2.30 -14.27 3.38
N LEU A 15 -3.43 -13.94 2.78
CA LEU A 15 -4.73 -13.93 3.41
C LEU A 15 -5.64 -14.95 2.72
N GLU A 16 -5.97 -16.03 3.42
CA GLU A 16 -6.84 -17.09 2.92
C GLU A 16 -7.70 -17.70 4.04
N ALA A 17 -8.70 -18.48 3.64
CA ALA A 17 -9.55 -19.22 4.55
C ALA A 17 -9.77 -20.65 4.06
N ASP A 18 -9.84 -21.59 4.99
CA ASP A 18 -10.16 -22.98 4.69
C ASP A 18 -11.61 -23.16 4.22
N SER A 19 -11.83 -24.20 3.41
CA SER A 19 -13.14 -24.82 3.17
C SER A 19 -14.25 -23.87 2.67
N GLY A 20 -13.94 -23.02 1.69
CA GLY A 20 -14.93 -22.15 1.03
C GLY A 20 -15.34 -20.92 1.85
N GLY A 21 -14.63 -20.63 2.95
CA GLY A 21 -14.72 -19.38 3.69
C GLY A 21 -14.01 -18.23 2.98
N VAL A 22 -14.14 -17.01 3.54
CA VAL A 22 -13.37 -15.84 3.12
C VAL A 22 -12.72 -15.23 4.36
N PHE A 23 -11.40 -15.04 4.32
CA PHE A 23 -10.70 -14.37 5.40
C PHE A 23 -11.10 -12.91 5.47
N ARG A 24 -11.31 -12.38 6.68
CA ARG A 24 -11.70 -10.97 6.85
C ARG A 24 -10.97 -10.38 8.03
N THR A 25 -10.53 -9.15 7.83
CA THR A 25 -9.88 -8.33 8.86
C THR A 25 -10.65 -7.02 9.07
N PRO A 26 -11.83 -7.03 9.72
CA PRO A 26 -12.74 -5.89 9.75
C PRO A 26 -12.15 -4.61 10.36
N LEU A 27 -11.11 -4.76 11.21
CA LEU A 27 -10.44 -3.67 11.90
C LEU A 27 -9.03 -3.40 11.37
N ALA A 28 -8.58 -4.10 10.31
CA ALA A 28 -7.25 -3.88 9.77
C ALA A 28 -7.20 -2.67 8.86
N THR A 29 -6.04 -2.00 8.86
CA THR A 29 -5.72 -0.94 7.92
C THR A 29 -5.23 -1.57 6.62
N LEU A 30 -6.12 -2.23 5.87
CA LEU A 30 -5.77 -2.91 4.61
C LEU A 30 -5.10 -1.95 3.61
N HIS A 31 -5.49 -0.68 3.59
CA HIS A 31 -4.79 0.38 2.85
C HIS A 31 -3.28 0.47 3.14
N ALA A 32 -2.79 0.08 4.32
CA ALA A 32 -1.37 0.15 4.64
C ALA A 32 -0.58 -1.10 4.25
N HIS A 33 -1.28 -2.20 3.97
CA HIS A 33 -0.72 -3.54 3.78
C HIS A 33 -1.01 -4.14 2.39
N GLN A 34 -2.16 -3.83 1.79
CA GLN A 34 -2.65 -4.39 0.52
C GLN A 34 -2.98 -3.30 -0.51
N GLY A 35 -2.07 -2.32 -0.63
CA GLY A 35 -2.19 -1.21 -1.60
C GLY A 35 -3.07 -0.05 -1.15
N TRP A 36 -2.78 1.14 -1.68
CA TRP A 36 -3.48 2.39 -1.42
C TRP A 36 -4.67 2.61 -2.36
N ASN A 37 -4.81 1.79 -3.41
CA ASN A 37 -5.99 1.79 -4.27
C ASN A 37 -7.20 1.07 -3.66
N ASP A 38 -7.02 0.42 -2.50
CA ASP A 38 -8.10 -0.21 -1.75
C ASP A 38 -8.84 -1.31 -2.55
N LYS A 39 -8.10 -2.04 -3.42
CA LYS A 39 -8.66 -3.12 -4.26
C LYS A 39 -8.85 -4.44 -3.53
N PHE A 40 -8.18 -4.58 -2.40
CA PHE A 40 -8.19 -5.76 -1.55
C PHE A 40 -8.78 -5.49 -0.16
N LEU A 41 -9.71 -4.52 -0.02
CA LEU A 41 -10.41 -4.26 1.26
C LEU A 41 -11.24 -5.46 1.77
N GLY A 42 -11.51 -6.42 0.90
CA GLY A 42 -11.98 -7.74 1.26
C GLY A 42 -11.16 -8.78 0.51
N THR A 43 -10.70 -9.80 1.23
CA THR A 43 -9.97 -10.91 0.65
C THR A 43 -10.83 -11.61 -0.41
N PRO A 44 -10.31 -11.85 -1.63
CA PRO A 44 -11.00 -12.62 -2.66
C PRO A 44 -11.30 -14.06 -2.18
N ALA A 45 -12.26 -14.73 -2.83
CA ALA A 45 -12.62 -16.11 -2.48
C ALA A 45 -11.44 -17.09 -2.68
N GLY A 46 -10.56 -16.81 -3.64
CA GLY A 46 -9.35 -17.58 -3.87
C GLY A 46 -8.19 -17.25 -2.91
N GLY A 47 -8.42 -16.41 -1.90
CA GLY A 47 -7.35 -15.80 -1.11
C GLY A 47 -6.61 -14.71 -1.89
N VAL A 48 -5.64 -14.07 -1.25
CA VAL A 48 -4.66 -13.17 -1.86
C VAL A 48 -3.28 -13.41 -1.28
N GLU A 49 -2.29 -13.50 -2.15
CA GLU A 49 -0.87 -13.38 -1.85
C GLU A 49 -0.40 -12.02 -2.35
N ASP A 50 0.26 -11.25 -1.48
CA ASP A 50 0.85 -9.93 -1.79
C ASP A 50 2.33 -9.94 -1.41
N THR A 51 3.19 -9.88 -2.43
CA THR A 51 4.62 -9.66 -2.23
C THR A 51 4.97 -8.23 -2.60
N PHE A 52 5.48 -7.46 -1.63
CA PHE A 52 5.75 -6.05 -1.85
C PHE A 52 7.11 -5.56 -1.34
N LEU A 53 7.73 -4.73 -2.17
CA LEU A 53 8.96 -4.00 -1.88
C LEU A 53 8.62 -2.59 -1.39
N LYS A 54 9.10 -2.23 -0.21
CA LYS A 54 8.91 -0.91 0.39
C LYS A 54 10.23 -0.19 0.59
N ILE A 55 10.34 1.01 0.02
CA ILE A 55 11.48 1.90 0.17
C ILE A 55 11.01 3.18 0.86
N GLY A 56 11.58 3.50 2.02
CA GLY A 56 11.24 4.69 2.79
C GLY A 56 12.47 5.44 3.24
N GLY A 57 12.39 6.76 3.32
CA GLY A 57 13.54 7.56 3.77
C GLY A 57 13.21 9.01 4.01
N LYS A 58 14.23 9.76 4.46
CA LYS A 58 14.15 11.21 4.64
C LYS A 58 15.23 11.89 3.83
N VAL A 59 14.84 12.71 2.85
CA VAL A 59 15.74 13.47 1.98
C VAL A 59 15.47 14.95 2.14
N ALA A 60 16.47 15.73 2.54
CA ALA A 60 16.36 17.19 2.74
C ALA A 60 15.13 17.62 3.58
N GLY A 61 14.83 16.88 4.65
CA GLY A 61 13.68 17.16 5.53
C GLY A 61 12.33 16.61 5.04
N THR A 62 12.27 16.07 3.82
CA THR A 62 11.08 15.49 3.19
C THR A 62 11.06 13.98 3.40
N LYS A 63 9.96 13.44 3.90
CA LYS A 63 9.73 11.99 4.00
C LYS A 63 9.22 11.48 2.67
N VAL A 64 9.85 10.46 2.13
CA VAL A 64 9.44 9.78 0.89
C VAL A 64 9.20 8.32 1.21
N THR A 65 8.15 7.75 0.64
CA THR A 65 7.84 6.32 0.71
C THR A 65 7.37 5.87 -0.66
N PHE A 66 7.98 4.81 -1.17
CA PHE A 66 7.60 4.12 -2.38
C PHE A 66 7.29 2.66 -2.02
N VAL A 67 6.23 2.11 -2.60
CA VAL A 67 5.90 0.69 -2.47
C VAL A 67 5.56 0.15 -3.86
N TYR A 68 6.00 -1.05 -4.15
CA TYR A 68 5.53 -1.83 -5.30
C TYR A 68 4.95 -3.13 -4.76
N HIS A 69 3.71 -3.43 -5.15
CA HIS A 69 2.98 -4.64 -4.81
C HIS A 69 2.83 -5.52 -6.05
N ASP A 70 2.91 -6.83 -5.84
CA ASP A 70 2.65 -7.89 -6.80
C ASP A 70 1.60 -8.82 -6.17
N TYR A 71 0.42 -8.88 -6.78
CA TYR A 71 -0.74 -9.59 -6.22
C TYR A 71 -1.05 -10.84 -7.02
N SER A 72 -1.24 -11.95 -6.33
CA SER A 72 -1.70 -13.19 -6.93
C SER A 72 -2.78 -13.87 -6.09
N ALA A 73 -3.49 -14.82 -6.70
CA ALA A 73 -4.42 -15.68 -6.00
C ALA A 73 -3.63 -16.78 -5.27
N GLU A 74 -3.85 -16.89 -3.96
CA GLU A 74 -3.28 -18.00 -3.16
C GLU A 74 -3.73 -19.36 -3.71
N SER A 75 -5.00 -19.47 -4.11
CA SER A 75 -5.56 -20.68 -4.71
C SER A 75 -6.04 -20.45 -6.14
N GLY A 76 -5.85 -21.46 -6.99
CA GLY A 76 -6.29 -21.42 -8.40
C GLY A 76 -5.30 -20.77 -9.37
N GLY A 77 -4.21 -20.18 -8.88
CA GLY A 77 -3.08 -19.69 -9.71
C GLY A 77 -3.41 -18.47 -10.58
N GLY A 78 -4.38 -17.65 -10.17
CA GLY A 78 -4.71 -16.40 -10.84
C GLY A 78 -3.70 -15.30 -10.56
N ASP A 79 -3.48 -14.42 -11.54
CA ASP A 79 -2.79 -13.15 -11.36
C ASP A 79 -3.82 -12.08 -11.00
N TYR A 80 -3.54 -11.25 -10.00
CA TYR A 80 -4.42 -10.15 -9.64
C TYR A 80 -3.86 -8.79 -10.08
N GLY A 81 -2.62 -8.74 -10.55
CA GLY A 81 -1.97 -7.56 -11.08
C GLY A 81 -1.02 -6.91 -10.08
N SER A 82 -0.72 -5.62 -10.28
CA SER A 82 0.33 -4.93 -9.53
C SER A 82 -0.07 -3.51 -9.15
N GLU A 83 0.58 -2.96 -8.13
CA GLU A 83 0.35 -1.59 -7.69
C GLU A 83 1.65 -0.86 -7.36
N ILE A 84 1.74 0.40 -7.80
CA ILE A 84 2.76 1.34 -7.35
C ILE A 84 2.16 2.37 -6.40
N ASP A 85 2.87 2.64 -5.30
CA ASP A 85 2.51 3.64 -4.31
C ASP A 85 3.64 4.65 -4.11
N LEU A 86 3.30 5.94 -4.01
CA LEU A 86 4.23 7.02 -3.72
C LEU A 86 3.64 8.02 -2.72
N ALA A 87 4.27 8.19 -1.57
CA ALA A 87 3.94 9.25 -0.60
C ALA A 87 5.11 10.20 -0.38
N ILE A 88 4.82 11.50 -0.41
CA ILE A 88 5.77 12.58 -0.15
C ILE A 88 5.18 13.50 0.91
N GLY A 89 5.82 13.56 2.07
CA GLY A 89 5.39 14.39 3.20
C GLY A 89 6.46 15.38 3.64
N LYS A 90 6.09 16.64 3.86
CA LYS A 90 7.02 17.68 4.32
C LYS A 90 6.39 18.54 5.41
N LYS A 91 7.10 18.70 6.53
CA LYS A 91 6.82 19.74 7.51
C LYS A 91 7.40 21.05 6.99
N ILE A 92 6.55 22.06 6.77
CA ILE A 92 6.95 23.37 6.24
C ILE A 92 7.49 24.24 7.39
N ASN A 93 6.77 24.26 8.51
CA ASN A 93 7.17 24.92 9.76
C ASN A 93 6.41 24.26 10.93
N ASP A 94 6.46 24.84 12.14
CA ASP A 94 5.80 24.27 13.32
C ASP A 94 4.27 24.26 13.27
N HIS A 95 3.68 25.02 12.35
CA HIS A 95 2.24 25.16 12.18
C HIS A 95 1.70 24.44 10.93
N TRP A 96 2.53 24.15 9.94
CA TRP A 96 2.08 23.66 8.64
C TRP A 96 2.86 22.44 8.15
N SER A 97 2.13 21.44 7.64
CA SER A 97 2.70 20.33 6.87
C SER A 97 1.86 20.00 5.64
N ILE A 98 2.51 19.40 4.65
CA ILE A 98 1.86 18.92 3.43
C ILE A 98 2.14 17.43 3.22
N LEU A 99 1.18 16.75 2.59
CA LEU A 99 1.30 15.36 2.18
C LEU A 99 0.70 15.20 0.78
N PHE A 100 1.47 14.62 -0.12
CA PHE A 100 1.01 14.12 -1.41
C PHE A 100 1.08 12.60 -1.40
N LYS A 101 0.06 11.94 -1.94
CA LYS A 101 0.06 10.51 -2.24
C LYS A 101 -0.38 10.28 -3.68
N TYR A 102 0.22 9.31 -4.32
CA TYR A 102 -0.19 8.77 -5.61
C TYR A 102 -0.16 7.25 -5.53
N SER A 103 -1.11 6.59 -6.15
CA SER A 103 -1.13 5.15 -6.29
C SER A 103 -1.78 4.72 -7.60
N ALA A 104 -1.24 3.69 -8.25
CA ALA A 104 -1.72 3.20 -9.54
C ALA A 104 -1.71 1.67 -9.55
N TYR A 105 -2.89 1.10 -9.77
CA TYR A 105 -3.15 -0.33 -9.80
C TYR A 105 -3.52 -0.75 -11.23
N ASP A 106 -2.81 -1.76 -11.73
CA ASP A 106 -3.03 -2.42 -13.01
C ASP A 106 -3.59 -3.82 -12.74
N SER A 107 -4.76 -4.14 -13.32
CA SER A 107 -5.51 -5.35 -13.00
C SER A 107 -5.25 -6.47 -14.00
N ASP A 108 -4.91 -7.67 -13.50
CA ASP A 108 -4.79 -8.90 -14.31
C ASP A 108 -5.92 -9.91 -14.07
N GLY A 109 -7.11 -9.42 -13.71
CA GLY A 109 -8.32 -10.26 -13.57
C GLY A 109 -9.04 -10.10 -12.23
N HIS A 110 -8.50 -9.31 -11.31
CA HIS A 110 -9.19 -8.90 -10.08
C HIS A 110 -9.44 -7.39 -10.05
N SER A 111 -10.69 -7.00 -9.82
CA SER A 111 -11.15 -5.60 -9.84
C SER A 111 -10.97 -4.92 -11.21
N VAL A 112 -10.59 -3.64 -11.22
CA VAL A 112 -10.38 -2.81 -12.40
C VAL A 112 -9.20 -1.88 -12.16
N ASP A 113 -8.50 -1.53 -13.24
CA ASP A 113 -7.43 -0.53 -13.25
C ASP A 113 -7.87 0.74 -12.56
N THR A 114 -7.00 1.34 -11.75
CA THR A 114 -7.34 2.54 -11.01
C THR A 114 -6.10 3.33 -10.68
N ASP A 115 -6.22 4.64 -10.81
CA ASP A 115 -5.23 5.60 -10.33
C ASP A 115 -5.88 6.50 -9.26
N LYS A 116 -5.15 6.80 -8.19
CA LYS A 116 -5.56 7.74 -7.15
C LYS A 116 -4.46 8.74 -6.88
N ALA A 117 -4.84 10.01 -6.78
CA ALA A 117 -3.97 11.08 -6.30
C ALA A 117 -4.64 11.80 -5.13
N TRP A 118 -3.86 12.11 -4.10
CA TRP A 118 -4.35 12.78 -2.90
C TRP A 118 -3.37 13.86 -2.45
N PHE A 119 -3.91 15.03 -2.12
CA PHE A 119 -3.13 16.13 -1.56
C PHE A 119 -3.77 16.64 -0.27
N MET A 120 -2.94 16.85 0.75
CA MET A 120 -3.37 17.28 2.07
C MET A 120 -2.47 18.39 2.59
N VAL A 121 -3.09 19.39 3.21
CA VAL A 121 -2.43 20.42 4.02
C VAL A 121 -2.95 20.30 5.45
N THR A 122 -2.04 20.26 6.42
CA THR A 122 -2.37 20.20 7.84
C THR A 122 -1.91 21.48 8.52
N ALA A 123 -2.80 22.09 9.30
CA ALA A 123 -2.53 23.24 10.16
C ALA A 123 -2.60 22.85 11.64
N LYS A 124 -1.63 23.29 12.45
CA LYS A 124 -1.58 23.09 13.91
C LYS A 124 -1.59 24.46 14.61
N PHE A 125 -2.61 24.66 15.46
CA PHE A 125 -2.84 25.87 16.23
C PHE A 125 -2.58 25.63 17.71
#